data_AF-A0A3B9NS39-F1
#
_entry.id   AF-A0A3B9NS39-F1
#
_cell.length_a   1.000
_cell.length_b   1.000
_cell.length_c   1.000
_cell.angle_alpha   90.00
_cell.angle_beta   90.00
_cell.angle_gamma   90.00
#
_symmetry.space_group_name_H-M   'P 1'
#
loop_
_entity.id
_entity.type
_entity.pdbx_description
1 polymer ?
#
loop_
_entity_poly.entity_id
_entity_poly.type
_entity_poly.pdbx_seq_one_letter_code
_entity_poly.pdbx_strand_id
1 'polypeptide(L)'
;MKHLMLLVMGLVLSVGALGDALAPKLSNHFQAQFTIDSTFTRDGKDYEVSASGEAGPYGRAYLSYVFTDKQALGDRGEFTGFAWTQNGEDIVTATLQGVYVKDGNLFKLHTLDAASNGKFTYAVGTLNFVTKTLVFEAADLAIK
;
A
#
# COMPACT_ATOMS: atom_id res chain seq x y z
N MET A 1 40.13 25.70 -5.17
CA MET A 1 39.21 25.77 -4.01
C MET A 1 37.85 26.42 -4.35
N LYS A 2 37.80 27.61 -4.96
CA LYS A 2 36.54 28.30 -5.31
C LYS A 2 35.61 27.52 -6.25
N HIS A 3 36.18 26.86 -7.27
CA HIS A 3 35.42 26.02 -8.21
C HIS A 3 34.96 24.69 -7.62
N LEU A 4 35.71 24.14 -6.66
CA LEU A 4 35.32 22.92 -5.92
C LEU A 4 34.15 23.21 -4.97
N MET A 5 34.13 24.41 -4.37
CA MET A 5 33.07 24.87 -3.48
C MET A 5 31.75 25.17 -4.22
N LEU A 6 31.82 25.70 -5.46
CA LEU A 6 30.64 25.86 -6.33
C LEU A 6 30.04 24.52 -6.78
N LEU A 7 30.89 23.53 -7.09
CA LEU A 7 30.46 22.18 -7.48
C LEU A 7 29.73 21.46 -6.33
N VAL A 8 30.28 21.55 -5.11
CA VAL A 8 29.67 20.96 -3.91
C VAL A 8 28.33 21.63 -3.56
N MET A 9 28.21 22.96 -3.74
CA MET A 9 26.94 23.66 -3.48
C MET A 9 25.86 23.33 -4.53
N GLY A 10 26.24 23.13 -5.81
CA GLY A 10 25.33 22.67 -6.86
C GLY A 10 24.82 21.24 -6.65
N LEU A 11 25.63 20.36 -6.06
CA LEU A 11 25.25 18.97 -5.76
C LEU A 11 24.28 18.85 -4.57
N VAL A 12 24.38 19.74 -3.59
CA VAL A 12 23.48 19.75 -2.42
C VAL A 12 22.10 20.32 -2.77
N LEU A 13 22.04 21.29 -3.69
CA LEU A 13 20.76 21.88 -4.15
C LEU A 13 19.94 20.95 -5.05
N SER A 14 20.58 20.04 -5.80
CA SER A 14 19.87 19.12 -6.70
C SER A 14 19.23 17.92 -5.98
N VAL A 15 19.82 17.47 -4.87
CA VAL A 15 19.28 16.32 -4.10
C VAL A 15 17.98 16.68 -3.37
N GLY A 16 17.85 17.91 -2.86
CA GLY A 16 16.63 18.37 -2.20
C GLY A 16 15.41 18.47 -3.14
N ALA A 17 15.62 18.99 -4.35
CA ALA A 17 14.55 19.17 -5.33
C ALA A 17 13.96 17.85 -5.86
N LEU A 18 14.78 16.80 -5.99
CA LEU A 18 14.31 15.48 -6.41
C LEU A 18 13.51 14.77 -5.31
N GLY A 19 13.92 14.91 -4.04
CA GLY A 19 13.18 14.38 -2.90
C GLY A 19 11.78 14.98 -2.80
N ASP A 20 11.66 16.31 -2.88
CA ASP A 20 10.38 17.01 -2.85
C ASP A 20 9.46 16.67 -4.04
N ALA A 21 10.04 16.38 -5.21
CA ALA A 21 9.28 16.01 -6.41
C ALA A 21 8.70 14.58 -6.36
N LEU A 22 9.38 13.66 -5.66
CA LEU A 22 8.97 12.25 -5.56
C LEU A 22 8.22 11.94 -4.26
N ALA A 23 8.29 12.82 -3.26
CA ALA A 23 7.56 12.67 -2.01
C ALA A 23 6.05 12.85 -2.25
N PRO A 24 5.21 11.85 -1.94
CA PRO A 24 3.78 12.00 -2.06
C PRO A 24 3.28 13.06 -1.08
N LYS A 25 2.38 13.93 -1.53
CA LYS A 25 1.68 14.86 -0.64
C LYS A 25 0.56 14.12 0.05
N LEU A 26 0.77 13.78 1.32
CA LEU A 26 -0.14 12.98 2.12
C LEU A 26 -0.96 13.85 3.08
N SER A 27 -2.21 13.45 3.32
CA SER A 27 -3.14 14.07 4.27
C SER A 27 -4.08 13.02 4.86
N ASN A 28 -4.86 13.37 5.89
CA ASN A 28 -5.84 12.46 6.50
C ASN A 28 -5.24 11.09 6.85
N HIS A 29 -4.21 11.07 7.69
CA HIS A 29 -3.56 9.82 8.10
C HIS A 29 -4.49 8.96 8.95
N PHE A 30 -4.50 7.66 8.70
CA PHE A 30 -5.24 6.69 9.50
C PHE A 30 -4.56 5.33 9.48
N GLN A 31 -4.85 4.53 10.50
CA GLN A 31 -4.45 3.14 10.57
C GLN A 31 -5.61 2.25 10.15
N ALA A 32 -5.31 1.16 9.46
CA ALA A 32 -6.26 0.12 9.13
C ALA A 32 -5.74 -1.24 9.62
N GLN A 33 -6.59 -1.99 10.30
CA GLN A 33 -6.22 -3.25 10.94
C GLN A 33 -7.21 -4.35 10.53
N PHE A 34 -6.66 -5.44 10.00
CA PHE A 34 -7.43 -6.54 9.43
C PHE A 34 -6.93 -7.88 9.92
N THR A 35 -7.85 -8.85 9.94
CA THR A 35 -7.58 -10.26 10.13
C THR A 35 -7.77 -10.99 8.82
N ILE A 36 -6.84 -11.90 8.47
CA ILE A 36 -6.97 -12.76 7.30
C ILE A 36 -8.08 -13.79 7.56
N ASP A 37 -9.09 -13.78 6.70
CA ASP A 37 -10.19 -14.74 6.77
C ASP A 37 -9.82 -16.03 6.01
N SER A 38 -9.20 -15.89 4.83
CA SER A 38 -8.84 -17.02 3.99
C SER A 38 -7.63 -16.74 3.11
N THR A 39 -6.94 -17.81 2.70
CA THR A 39 -5.90 -17.78 1.69
C THR A 39 -5.97 -19.05 0.88
N PHE A 40 -5.93 -18.93 -0.45
CA PHE A 40 -5.93 -20.09 -1.34
C PHE A 40 -5.18 -19.76 -2.64
N THR A 41 -4.89 -20.80 -3.41
CA THR A 41 -4.33 -20.69 -4.75
C THR A 41 -5.08 -21.65 -5.66
N ARG A 42 -5.23 -21.27 -6.94
CA ARG A 42 -5.89 -22.11 -7.95
C ARG A 42 -4.90 -22.85 -8.84
N ASP A 43 -3.70 -22.31 -8.97
CA ASP A 43 -2.68 -22.75 -9.93
C ASP A 43 -1.32 -23.06 -9.25
N GLY A 44 -1.22 -22.84 -7.94
CA GLY A 44 0.01 -23.01 -7.17
C GLY A 44 1.01 -21.87 -7.34
N LYS A 45 0.64 -20.78 -8.01
CA LYS A 45 1.51 -19.63 -8.29
C LYS A 45 0.94 -18.34 -7.73
N ASP A 46 -0.30 -18.02 -8.08
CA ASP A 46 -0.98 -16.82 -7.63
C ASP A 46 -1.75 -17.13 -6.34
N TYR A 47 -1.71 -16.21 -5.39
CA TYR A 47 -2.34 -16.38 -4.08
C TYR A 47 -3.46 -15.38 -3.89
N GLU A 48 -4.67 -15.90 -3.64
CA GLU A 48 -5.84 -15.11 -3.29
C GLU A 48 -5.94 -15.01 -1.76
N VAL A 49 -6.08 -13.79 -1.23
CA VAL A 49 -6.17 -13.51 0.21
C VAL A 49 -7.40 -12.66 0.47
N SER A 50 -8.24 -13.09 1.41
CA SER A 50 -9.34 -12.27 1.93
C SER A 50 -9.05 -11.85 3.37
N ALA A 51 -9.43 -10.62 3.71
CA ALA A 51 -9.27 -10.10 5.06
C ALA A 51 -10.43 -9.17 5.43
N SER A 52 -10.75 -9.10 6.72
CA SER A 52 -11.81 -8.23 7.23
C SER A 52 -11.33 -7.48 8.47
N GLY A 53 -11.83 -6.25 8.67
CA GLY A 53 -11.29 -5.37 9.70
C GLY A 53 -11.81 -3.95 9.67
N GLU A 54 -11.16 -3.05 10.39
CA GLU A 54 -11.46 -1.61 10.42
C GLU A 54 -10.50 -0.84 9.53
N ALA A 55 -11.05 0.02 8.67
CA ALA A 55 -10.31 0.86 7.73
C ALA A 55 -10.41 2.35 8.07
N GLY A 56 -10.16 2.69 9.34
CA GLY A 56 -10.20 4.08 9.83
C GLY A 56 -11.52 4.77 9.49
N PRO A 57 -11.51 5.89 8.73
CA PRO A 57 -12.73 6.64 8.41
C PRO A 57 -13.74 5.86 7.55
N TYR A 58 -13.31 4.77 6.90
CA TYR A 58 -14.16 3.93 6.06
C TYR A 58 -14.92 2.84 6.85
N GLY A 59 -14.64 2.69 8.15
CA GLY A 59 -15.33 1.72 9.02
C GLY A 59 -15.01 0.27 8.70
N ARG A 60 -16.01 -0.62 8.82
CA ARG A 60 -15.86 -2.06 8.57
C ARG A 60 -15.55 -2.27 7.10
N ALA A 61 -14.47 -3.00 6.83
CA ALA A 61 -14.00 -3.26 5.50
C ALA A 61 -13.76 -4.77 5.28
N TYR A 62 -14.04 -5.21 4.05
CA TYR A 62 -13.77 -6.54 3.53
C TYR A 62 -12.90 -6.40 2.29
N LEU A 63 -11.77 -7.07 2.31
CA LEU A 63 -10.71 -6.98 1.33
C LEU A 63 -10.58 -8.31 0.60
N SER A 64 -10.34 -8.23 -0.70
CA SER A 64 -9.85 -9.35 -1.51
C SER A 64 -8.60 -8.92 -2.25
N TYR A 65 -7.58 -9.78 -2.26
CA TYR A 65 -6.32 -9.57 -2.94
C TYR A 65 -5.98 -10.76 -3.81
N VAL A 66 -5.30 -10.50 -4.93
CA VAL A 66 -4.59 -11.48 -5.76
C VAL A 66 -3.13 -11.06 -5.79
N PHE A 67 -2.26 -11.84 -5.17
CA PHE A 67 -0.81 -11.66 -5.20
C PHE A 67 -0.20 -12.47 -6.34
N THR A 68 0.66 -11.82 -7.12
CA THR A 68 1.37 -12.42 -8.25
C THR A 68 2.87 -12.17 -8.15
N ASP A 69 3.66 -13.00 -8.84
CA ASP A 69 5.09 -12.78 -9.06
C ASP A 69 5.36 -12.99 -10.56
N LYS A 70 4.93 -12.02 -11.37
CA LYS A 70 4.97 -12.15 -12.84
C LYS A 70 6.39 -12.26 -13.40
N GLN A 71 7.37 -11.75 -12.65
CA GLN A 71 8.79 -11.76 -13.03
C GLN A 71 9.56 -12.95 -12.42
N ALA A 72 8.88 -13.84 -11.68
CA ALA A 72 9.48 -15.02 -11.05
C ALA A 72 10.67 -14.70 -10.12
N LEU A 73 10.55 -13.64 -9.32
CA LEU A 73 11.56 -13.16 -8.38
C LEU A 73 11.58 -13.95 -7.06
N GLY A 74 10.49 -14.63 -6.72
CA GLY A 74 10.33 -15.53 -5.58
C GLY A 74 10.11 -14.84 -4.23
N ASP A 75 10.66 -13.64 -4.03
CA ASP A 75 10.57 -12.88 -2.78
C ASP A 75 9.74 -11.60 -2.89
N ARG A 76 9.28 -11.23 -4.09
CA ARG A 76 8.57 -9.97 -4.34
C ARG A 76 7.68 -10.10 -5.56
N GLY A 77 6.76 -9.16 -5.69
CA GLY A 77 5.89 -9.08 -6.84
C GLY A 77 4.87 -7.98 -6.68
N GLU A 78 3.71 -8.20 -7.28
CA GLU A 78 2.64 -7.23 -7.38
C GLU A 78 1.32 -7.84 -6.93
N PHE A 79 0.37 -6.99 -6.60
CA PHE A 79 -0.98 -7.44 -6.27
C PHE A 79 -2.03 -6.48 -6.82
N THR A 80 -3.20 -7.03 -7.06
CA THR A 80 -4.44 -6.28 -7.23
C THR A 80 -5.44 -6.72 -6.19
N GLY A 81 -6.48 -5.92 -5.96
CA GLY A 81 -7.49 -6.24 -4.98
C GLY A 81 -8.70 -5.31 -5.06
N PHE A 82 -9.64 -5.59 -4.17
CA PHE A 82 -10.86 -4.82 -4.00
C PHE A 82 -11.18 -4.65 -2.52
N ALA A 83 -11.62 -3.45 -2.14
CA ALA A 83 -12.20 -3.19 -0.84
C ALA A 83 -13.70 -2.89 -1.00
N TRP A 84 -14.49 -3.47 -0.10
CA TRP A 84 -15.86 -3.03 0.16
C TRP A 84 -15.94 -2.61 1.62
N THR A 85 -16.39 -1.38 1.86
CA THR A 85 -16.41 -0.80 3.20
C THR A 85 -17.80 -0.27 3.53
N GLN A 86 -18.13 -0.26 4.82
CA GLN A 86 -19.35 0.32 5.34
C GLN A 86 -19.09 1.04 6.66
N ASN A 87 -19.51 2.30 6.71
CA ASN A 87 -19.53 3.11 7.93
C ASN A 87 -20.93 3.71 8.09
N GLY A 88 -21.77 3.07 8.92
CA GLY A 88 -23.19 3.42 8.99
C GLY A 88 -23.91 3.15 7.66
N GLU A 89 -24.48 4.20 7.07
CA GLU A 89 -25.17 4.15 5.78
C GLU A 89 -24.22 4.34 4.58
N ASP A 90 -23.00 4.83 4.83
CA ASP A 90 -22.03 5.10 3.77
C ASP A 90 -21.31 3.82 3.35
N ILE A 91 -21.42 3.50 2.06
CA ILE A 91 -20.68 2.40 1.42
C ILE A 91 -19.64 3.02 0.48
N VAL A 92 -18.37 2.67 0.70
CA VAL A 92 -17.26 3.03 -0.19
C VAL A 92 -16.58 1.77 -0.67
N THR A 93 -16.36 1.67 -1.98
CA THR A 93 -15.58 0.60 -2.59
C THR A 93 -14.24 1.14 -3.09
N ALA A 94 -13.23 0.29 -3.23
CA ALA A 94 -11.95 0.71 -3.77
C ALA A 94 -11.28 -0.39 -4.60
N THR A 95 -10.52 0.00 -5.62
CA THR A 95 -9.52 -0.88 -6.23
C THR A 95 -8.21 -0.72 -5.48
N LEU A 96 -7.58 -1.85 -5.14
CA LEU A 96 -6.31 -1.90 -4.41
C LEU A 96 -5.22 -2.38 -5.35
N GLN A 97 -4.10 -1.66 -5.46
CA GLN A 97 -3.04 -2.01 -6.41
C GLN A 97 -1.68 -1.64 -5.86
N GLY A 98 -0.75 -2.59 -5.86
CA GLY A 98 0.54 -2.36 -5.22
C GLY A 98 1.58 -3.43 -5.47
N VAL A 99 2.64 -3.32 -4.70
CA VAL A 99 3.79 -4.24 -4.71
C VAL A 99 4.05 -4.77 -3.31
N TYR A 100 4.64 -5.95 -3.25
CA TYR A 100 5.09 -6.53 -1.99
C TYR A 100 6.54 -7.01 -2.07
N VAL A 101 7.19 -7.04 -0.91
CA VAL A 101 8.48 -7.71 -0.70
C VAL A 101 8.38 -8.55 0.57
N LYS A 102 8.86 -9.79 0.51
CA LYS A 102 8.97 -10.69 1.64
C LYS A 102 10.21 -10.35 2.47
N ASP A 103 10.01 -10.17 3.76
CA ASP A 103 11.05 -9.95 4.77
C ASP A 103 10.88 -11.01 5.86
N GLY A 104 11.61 -12.12 5.73
CA GLY A 104 11.45 -13.29 6.60
C GLY A 104 10.04 -13.89 6.53
N ASN A 105 9.30 -13.82 7.63
CA ASN A 105 7.91 -14.27 7.74
C ASN A 105 6.87 -13.17 7.43
N LEU A 106 7.32 -11.93 7.21
CA LEU A 106 6.46 -10.78 6.93
C LEU A 106 6.46 -10.47 5.44
N PHE A 107 5.35 -9.93 4.96
CA PHE A 107 5.22 -9.35 3.63
C PHE A 107 5.00 -7.86 3.83
N LYS A 108 5.91 -7.03 3.31
CA LYS A 108 5.80 -5.56 3.32
C LYS A 108 5.11 -5.13 2.04
N LEU A 109 4.04 -4.38 2.16
CA LEU A 109 3.19 -3.95 1.05
C LEU A 109 3.32 -2.43 0.88
N HIS A 110 3.30 -1.98 -0.37
CA HIS A 110 3.07 -0.58 -0.73
C HIS A 110 1.95 -0.53 -1.76
N THR A 111 0.91 0.26 -1.51
CA THR A 111 -0.30 0.31 -2.33
C THR A 111 -0.72 1.74 -2.64
N LEU A 112 -1.30 1.91 -3.83
CA LEU A 112 -2.01 3.11 -4.22
C LEU A 112 -3.43 2.71 -4.64
N ASP A 113 -4.39 3.13 -3.82
CA ASP A 113 -5.77 2.69 -3.91
C ASP A 113 -6.65 3.82 -4.46
N ALA A 114 -7.69 3.45 -5.19
CA ALA A 114 -8.67 4.40 -5.72
C ALA A 114 -10.06 4.05 -5.18
N ALA A 115 -10.59 4.95 -4.35
CA ALA A 115 -11.88 4.79 -3.70
C ALA A 115 -13.02 5.43 -4.52
N SER A 116 -14.22 4.86 -4.43
CA SER A 116 -15.41 5.29 -5.16
C SER A 116 -15.89 6.70 -4.78
N ASN A 117 -15.43 7.24 -3.65
CA ASN A 117 -15.67 8.62 -3.22
C ASN A 117 -14.67 9.63 -3.82
N GLY A 118 -13.85 9.20 -4.78
CA GLY A 118 -12.89 10.05 -5.51
C GLY A 118 -11.55 10.25 -4.81
N LYS A 119 -11.33 9.63 -3.64
CA LYS A 119 -10.05 9.69 -2.94
C LYS A 119 -9.06 8.67 -3.47
N PHE A 120 -7.79 9.08 -3.54
CA PHE A 120 -6.67 8.17 -3.68
C PHE A 120 -6.02 7.98 -2.32
N THR A 121 -5.67 6.76 -1.97
CA THR A 121 -5.03 6.45 -0.69
C THR A 121 -3.70 5.76 -0.95
N TYR A 122 -2.63 6.30 -0.39
CA TYR A 122 -1.34 5.61 -0.31
C TYR A 122 -1.25 4.89 1.02
N ALA A 123 -0.88 3.61 1.01
CA ALA A 123 -0.67 2.88 2.26
C ALA A 123 0.56 1.99 2.22
N VAL A 124 1.18 1.85 3.39
CA VAL A 124 2.30 0.94 3.64
C VAL A 124 1.82 -0.10 4.65
N GLY A 125 1.94 -1.37 4.28
CA GLY A 125 1.34 -2.48 5.02
C GLY A 125 2.32 -3.54 5.45
N THR A 126 1.93 -4.28 6.48
CA THR A 126 2.58 -5.53 6.89
C THR A 126 1.54 -6.64 6.94
N LEU A 127 1.77 -7.69 6.15
CA LEU A 127 0.98 -8.90 6.10
C LEU A 127 1.77 -10.04 6.75
N ASN A 128 1.13 -10.73 7.70
CA ASN A 128 1.67 -11.90 8.37
C ASN A 128 0.65 -13.03 8.36
N PHE A 129 0.91 -14.04 7.53
CA PHE A 129 0.05 -15.22 7.39
C PHE A 129 0.03 -16.11 8.62
N VAL A 130 1.10 -16.10 9.44
CA VAL A 130 1.19 -16.93 10.65
C VAL A 130 0.25 -16.39 11.73
N THR A 131 0.26 -15.08 11.96
CA THR A 131 -0.62 -14.42 12.94
C THR A 131 -1.97 -14.01 12.35
N LYS A 132 -2.17 -14.22 11.05
CA LYS A 132 -3.35 -13.79 10.30
C LYS A 132 -3.63 -12.29 10.38
N THR A 133 -2.58 -11.47 10.42
CA THR A 133 -2.72 -10.01 10.56
C THR A 133 -2.33 -9.31 9.27
N LEU A 134 -3.11 -8.29 8.91
CA LEU A 134 -2.80 -7.33 7.87
C LEU A 134 -3.02 -5.93 8.44
N VAL A 135 -1.97 -5.14 8.54
CA VAL A 135 -2.02 -3.80 9.13
C VAL A 135 -1.43 -2.80 8.15
N PHE A 136 -2.10 -1.67 7.97
CA PHE A 136 -1.66 -0.57 7.12
C PHE A 136 -1.58 0.74 7.90
N GLU A 137 -0.54 1.50 7.62
CA GLU A 137 -0.53 2.94 7.81
C GLU A 137 -0.90 3.58 6.47
N ALA A 138 -1.96 4.38 6.46
CA ALA A 138 -2.57 4.90 5.25
C ALA A 138 -2.76 6.43 5.34
N ALA A 139 -2.78 7.07 4.17
CA ALA A 139 -3.09 8.49 4.04
C ALA A 139 -3.70 8.79 2.68
N ASP A 140 -4.55 9.80 2.62
CA ASP A 140 -5.07 10.32 1.36
C ASP A 140 -3.94 11.01 0.58
N LEU A 141 -3.76 10.58 -0.67
CA LEU A 141 -2.83 11.18 -1.62
C LEU A 141 -3.47 12.41 -2.27
N ALA A 142 -2.86 13.57 -2.08
CA ALA A 142 -3.26 14.80 -2.73
C ALA A 142 -2.72 14.86 -4.16
N ILE A 143 -3.57 14.50 -5.12
CA ILE A 143 -3.33 14.74 -6.54
C ILE A 143 -4.01 16.07 -6.88
N LYS A 144 -3.21 17.13 -7.05
CA LYS A 144 -3.66 18.44 -7.53
C LYS A 144 -3.32 18.60 -8.99
#